data_AF-H8ZWV7-F1
#
_entry.id   AF-H8ZWV7-F1
#
_cell.length_a   1.000
_cell.length_b   1.000
_cell.length_c   1.000
_cell.angle_alpha   90.00
_cell.angle_beta   90.00
_cell.angle_gamma   90.00
#
_symmetry.space_group_name_H-M   'P 1'
#
loop_
_entity.id
_entity.type
_entity.pdbx_description
1 polymer ?
#
loop_
_entity_poly.entity_id
_entity_poly.type
_entity_poly.pdbx_seq_one_letter_code
_entity_poly.pdbx_strand_id
1 'polypeptide(L)'
;MVKHNNIIPNGHFHKQWQENVRTWFNQPGRKLRRRQARIQKAKAIFPRPVDGKLRPVVHAPTARYNTKVRLGRGFTLQELKEAKIAVNKARSLGIAVDYRRTNK
;
A
#
# COMPACT_ATOMS: atom_id res chain seq x y z
N MET A 1 16.87 3.93 40.39
CA MET A 1 16.35 2.86 41.27
C MET A 1 14.85 2.90 41.24
N VAL A 2 14.20 1.75 41.06
CA VAL A 2 12.74 1.65 41.13
C VAL A 2 12.31 1.90 42.58
N LYS A 3 11.33 2.78 42.80
CA LYS A 3 10.72 3.01 44.11
C LYS A 3 9.38 2.28 44.17
N HIS A 4 9.07 1.65 45.30
CA HIS A 4 7.87 0.85 45.53
C HIS A 4 7.77 -0.40 44.62
N ASN A 5 6.60 -1.03 44.60
CA ASN A 5 6.29 -2.21 43.79
C ASN A 5 5.97 -1.85 42.32
N ASN A 6 6.84 -1.06 41.69
CA ASN A 6 6.71 -0.68 40.29
C ASN A 6 7.46 -1.65 39.37
N ILE A 7 7.00 -1.78 38.13
CA ILE A 7 7.69 -2.54 37.08
C ILE A 7 9.03 -1.85 36.78
N ILE A 8 10.07 -2.66 36.50
CA ILE A 8 11.37 -2.16 36.06
C ILE A 8 11.20 -1.36 34.75
N PRO A 9 11.58 -0.07 34.71
CA PRO A 9 11.46 0.73 33.50
C PRO A 9 12.32 0.16 32.36
N ASN A 10 11.67 -0.24 31.27
CA ASN A 10 12.33 -0.67 30.03
C ASN A 10 12.23 0.42 28.95
N GLY A 11 12.72 1.62 29.28
CA GLY A 11 12.70 2.78 28.38
C GLY A 11 13.85 2.73 27.39
N HIS A 12 13.55 2.67 26.09
CA HIS A 12 14.54 2.58 25.02
C HIS A 12 15.11 3.95 24.64
N PHE A 13 15.65 4.67 25.62
CA PHE A 13 16.18 6.03 25.50
C PHE A 13 17.69 6.10 25.80
N HIS A 14 18.43 5.02 25.52
CA HIS A 14 19.85 4.86 25.88
C HIS A 14 20.83 5.57 24.93
N LYS A 15 20.35 6.08 23.79
CA LYS A 15 21.14 6.83 22.80
C LYS A 15 20.78 8.31 22.85
N GLN A 16 21.49 9.15 22.09
CA GLN A 16 21.20 10.56 21.85
C GLN A 16 19.91 10.75 21.03
N TRP A 17 18.77 10.33 21.61
CA TRP A 17 17.46 10.35 20.96
C TRP A 17 16.95 11.78 20.75
N GLN A 18 17.37 12.72 21.59
CA GLN A 18 16.96 14.13 21.54
C GLN A 18 17.39 14.82 20.24
N GLU A 19 18.52 14.41 19.66
CA GLU A 19 19.01 14.93 18.37
C GLU A 19 18.16 14.45 17.18
N ASN A 20 17.47 13.31 17.33
CA ASN A 20 16.74 12.64 16.27
C ASN A 20 15.21 12.64 16.50
N VAL A 21 14.70 13.69 17.13
CA VAL A 21 13.26 13.83 17.41
C VAL A 21 12.50 14.16 16.12
N ARG A 22 11.70 13.20 15.66
CA ARG A 22 10.80 13.42 14.52
C ARG A 22 9.54 14.15 14.96
N THR A 23 9.44 15.43 14.59
CA THR A 23 8.21 16.21 14.79
C THR A 23 7.21 16.03 13.63
N TRP A 24 5.95 16.39 13.88
CA TRP A 24 4.83 16.24 12.92
C TRP A 24 4.19 17.57 12.50
N PHE A 25 4.85 18.72 12.73
CA PHE A 25 4.34 20.04 12.34
C PHE A 25 4.08 20.17 10.83
N ASN A 26 4.83 19.42 10.01
CA ASN A 26 4.65 19.37 8.56
C ASN A 26 3.49 18.45 8.10
N GLN A 27 2.75 17.80 9.01
CA GLN A 27 1.64 16.91 8.68
C GLN A 27 0.53 17.58 7.84
N PRO A 28 -0.01 18.77 8.21
CA PRO A 28 -1.00 19.47 7.39
C PRO A 28 -0.45 19.84 6.00
N GLY A 29 0.78 20.37 5.93
CA GLY A 29 1.45 20.69 4.66
C GLY A 29 1.63 19.46 3.76
N ARG A 30 1.97 18.30 4.33
CA ARG A 30 2.05 17.03 3.59
C ARG A 30 0.68 16.57 3.09
N LYS A 31 -0.41 16.78 3.83
CA LYS A 31 -1.78 16.46 3.38
C LYS A 31 -2.17 17.34 2.19
N LEU A 32 -1.95 18.66 2.27
CA LEU A 32 -2.24 19.60 1.18
C LEU A 32 -1.45 19.24 -0.09
N ARG A 33 -0.14 19.02 0.04
CA ARG A 33 0.74 18.65 -1.09
C ARG A 33 0.26 17.37 -1.79
N ARG A 34 -0.11 16.33 -1.03
CA ARG A 34 -0.65 15.08 -1.60
C ARG A 34 -1.98 15.31 -2.33
N ARG A 35 -2.86 16.19 -1.80
CA ARG A 35 -4.13 16.54 -2.46
C ARG A 35 -3.88 17.25 -3.80
N GLN A 36 -3.02 18.27 -3.81
CA GLN A 36 -2.68 19.00 -5.03
C GLN A 36 -2.05 18.10 -6.10
N ALA A 37 -1.12 17.22 -5.71
CA ALA A 37 -0.50 16.26 -6.63
C ALA A 37 -1.54 15.30 -7.25
N ARG A 38 -2.54 14.85 -6.48
CA ARG A 38 -3.64 14.03 -7.01
C ARG A 38 -4.51 14.81 -8.01
N ILE A 39 -4.81 16.08 -7.75
CA ILE A 39 -5.59 16.95 -8.65
C ILE A 39 -4.80 17.19 -9.95
N GLN A 40 -3.51 17.49 -9.87
CA GLN A 40 -2.65 17.66 -11.04
C GLN A 40 -2.58 16.39 -11.88
N LYS A 41 -2.39 15.23 -11.23
CA LYS A 41 -2.44 13.91 -11.89
C LYS A 41 -3.79 13.66 -12.58
N ALA A 42 -4.90 14.05 -11.95
CA ALA A 42 -6.24 13.91 -12.51
C ALA A 42 -6.39 14.66 -13.83
N LYS A 43 -5.98 15.93 -13.84
CA LYS A 43 -6.02 16.77 -15.05
C LYS A 43 -5.14 16.20 -16.16
N ALA A 44 -3.96 15.68 -15.83
CA ALA A 44 -3.02 15.15 -16.82
C ALA A 44 -3.44 13.82 -17.47
N ILE A 45 -4.21 12.99 -16.76
CA ILE A 45 -4.59 11.63 -17.22
C ILE A 45 -6.01 11.57 -17.80
N PHE A 46 -6.79 12.64 -17.65
CA PHE A 46 -8.13 12.80 -18.22
C PHE A 46 -8.15 12.34 -19.70
N PRO A 47 -9.10 11.46 -20.11
CA PRO A 47 -10.34 11.07 -19.43
C PRO A 47 -10.26 9.86 -18.50
N ARG A 48 -9.07 9.28 -18.29
CA ARG A 48 -8.93 8.06 -17.49
C ARG A 48 -8.99 8.33 -15.98
N PRO A 49 -9.46 7.37 -15.17
CA PRO A 49 -9.55 7.53 -13.72
C PRO A 49 -8.17 7.54 -13.03
N VAL A 50 -8.10 8.27 -11.90
CA VAL A 50 -6.83 8.57 -11.18
C VAL A 50 -6.36 7.44 -10.28
N ASP A 51 -7.30 6.61 -9.81
CA ASP A 51 -7.09 5.50 -8.87
C ASP A 51 -6.16 4.42 -9.44
N GLY A 52 -5.84 4.50 -10.72
CA GLY A 52 -4.80 3.74 -11.38
C GLY A 52 -5.34 2.51 -12.06
N LYS A 53 -4.54 1.45 -12.08
CA LYS A 53 -4.88 0.21 -12.77
C LYS A 53 -5.80 -0.66 -11.91
N LEU A 54 -6.71 -1.38 -12.53
CA LEU A 54 -7.51 -2.42 -11.89
C LEU A 54 -6.58 -3.47 -11.26
N ARG A 55 -6.87 -3.83 -10.01
CA ARG A 55 -6.12 -4.81 -9.23
C ARG A 55 -7.05 -5.94 -8.78
N PRO A 56 -6.56 -7.18 -8.72
CA PRO A 56 -7.39 -8.30 -8.29
C PRO A 56 -7.63 -8.27 -6.79
N VAL A 57 -8.67 -8.98 -6.41
CA VAL A 57 -9.03 -9.29 -5.04
C VAL A 57 -8.28 -10.54 -4.61
N VAL A 58 -7.52 -10.49 -3.50
CA VAL A 58 -6.66 -11.59 -3.04
C VAL A 58 -6.80 -11.77 -1.52
N HIS A 59 -6.75 -13.01 -1.05
CA HIS A 59 -6.75 -13.34 0.38
C HIS A 59 -5.41 -13.01 1.06
N ALA A 60 -5.44 -12.71 2.37
CA ALA A 60 -4.22 -12.61 3.16
C ALA A 60 -3.61 -14.01 3.43
N PRO A 61 -2.27 -14.12 3.59
CA PRO A 61 -1.59 -15.41 3.50
C PRO A 61 -1.67 -16.30 4.75
N THR A 62 -1.97 -15.76 5.93
CA THR A 62 -1.93 -16.54 7.18
C THR A 62 -3.30 -17.09 7.55
N ALA A 63 -3.35 -18.23 8.26
CA ALA A 63 -4.59 -18.85 8.72
C ALA A 63 -5.50 -17.87 9.50
N ARG A 64 -4.92 -17.00 10.33
CA ARG A 64 -5.66 -15.98 11.09
C ARG A 64 -6.38 -14.96 10.19
N TYR A 65 -5.87 -14.68 8.99
CA TYR A 65 -6.36 -13.60 8.13
C TYR A 65 -6.85 -14.09 6.76
N ASN A 66 -6.89 -15.39 6.51
CA ASN A 66 -7.34 -15.94 5.22
C ASN A 66 -8.80 -15.57 4.89
N THR A 67 -9.63 -15.28 5.89
CA THR A 67 -10.99 -14.75 5.72
C THR A 67 -11.01 -13.31 5.23
N LYS A 68 -9.91 -12.56 5.44
CA LYS A 68 -9.79 -11.17 5.01
C LYS A 68 -9.27 -11.09 3.59
N VAL A 69 -9.92 -10.22 2.85
CA VAL A 69 -9.65 -9.95 1.45
C VAL A 69 -9.01 -8.57 1.30
N ARG A 70 -8.08 -8.43 0.35
CA ARG A 70 -7.37 -7.18 0.05
C ARG A 70 -7.10 -7.02 -1.43
N LEU A 71 -6.72 -5.81 -1.84
CA LEU A 71 -6.21 -5.58 -3.19
C LEU A 71 -4.82 -6.21 -3.35
N GLY A 72 -4.68 -7.05 -4.37
CA GLY A 72 -3.43 -7.66 -4.81
C GLY A 72 -2.57 -6.70 -5.64
N ARG A 73 -1.41 -7.20 -6.09
CA ARG A 73 -0.51 -6.43 -6.96
C ARG A 73 -1.00 -6.38 -8.41
N GLY A 74 -1.50 -7.50 -8.92
CA GLY A 74 -1.96 -7.66 -10.31
C GLY A 74 -2.52 -9.07 -10.57
N PHE A 75 -3.28 -9.20 -11.65
CA PHE A 75 -3.91 -10.44 -12.11
C PHE A 75 -2.87 -11.47 -12.54
N THR A 76 -3.17 -12.75 -12.34
CA THR A 76 -2.32 -13.84 -12.83
C THR A 76 -2.45 -13.99 -14.35
N LEU A 77 -1.49 -14.68 -14.95
CA LEU A 77 -1.57 -15.01 -16.38
C LEU A 77 -2.76 -15.93 -16.69
N GLN A 78 -3.11 -16.81 -15.75
CA GLN A 78 -4.25 -17.71 -15.88
C GLN A 78 -5.58 -16.94 -15.87
N GLU A 79 -5.77 -16.03 -14.90
CA GLU A 79 -6.98 -15.19 -14.82
C GLU A 79 -7.16 -14.34 -16.08
N LEU A 80 -6.07 -13.78 -16.62
CA LEU A 80 -6.12 -13.00 -17.85
C LEU A 80 -6.48 -13.87 -19.06
N LYS A 81 -5.96 -15.10 -19.12
CA LYS A 81 -6.29 -16.06 -20.17
C LYS A 81 -7.78 -16.46 -20.12
N GLU A 82 -8.30 -16.73 -18.92
CA GLU A 82 -9.72 -17.03 -18.69
C GLU A 82 -10.62 -15.85 -19.10
N ALA A 83 -10.20 -14.62 -18.79
CA ALA A 83 -10.88 -13.40 -19.21
C ALA A 83 -10.70 -13.05 -20.70
N LYS A 84 -9.96 -13.87 -21.48
CA LYS A 84 -9.63 -13.64 -22.90
C LYS A 84 -8.91 -12.31 -23.15
N ILE A 85 -8.07 -11.88 -22.21
CA ILE A 85 -7.27 -10.66 -22.30
C ILE A 85 -5.81 -11.03 -22.56
N ALA A 86 -5.27 -10.56 -23.69
CA ALA A 86 -3.85 -10.70 -23.98
C ALA A 86 -2.99 -9.96 -22.95
N VAL A 87 -1.96 -10.63 -22.43
CA VAL A 87 -1.06 -10.12 -21.36
C VAL A 87 -0.45 -8.76 -21.73
N ASN A 88 -0.01 -8.61 -22.98
CA ASN A 88 0.59 -7.37 -23.48
C ASN A 88 -0.42 -6.22 -23.57
N LYS A 89 -1.69 -6.52 -23.90
CA LYS A 89 -2.77 -5.53 -24.03
C LYS A 89 -3.33 -5.11 -22.66
N ALA A 90 -3.28 -6.00 -21.66
CA ALA A 90 -3.84 -5.76 -20.32
C ALA A 90 -3.31 -4.47 -19.68
N ARG A 91 -2.00 -4.21 -19.76
CA ARG A 91 -1.40 -3.00 -19.16
C ARG A 91 -1.87 -1.71 -19.81
N SER A 92 -2.11 -1.71 -21.11
CA SER A 92 -2.61 -0.57 -21.88
C SER A 92 -4.08 -0.27 -21.57
N LEU A 93 -4.87 -1.32 -21.37
CA LEU A 93 -6.27 -1.21 -20.92
C LEU A 93 -6.42 -0.74 -19.46
N GLY A 94 -5.32 -0.66 -18.71
CA GLY A 94 -5.36 -0.26 -17.31
C GLY A 94 -5.56 -1.43 -16.35
N ILE A 95 -5.20 -2.66 -16.72
CA ILE A 95 -5.22 -3.83 -15.84
C ILE A 95 -3.80 -4.12 -15.35
N ALA A 96 -3.62 -4.28 -14.03
CA ALA A 96 -2.32 -4.63 -13.45
C ALA A 96 -2.04 -6.13 -13.61
N VAL A 97 -0.81 -6.48 -14.00
CA VAL A 97 -0.42 -7.88 -14.24
C VAL A 97 0.68 -8.27 -13.25
N ASP A 98 0.53 -9.42 -12.60
CA ASP A 98 1.54 -10.00 -11.72
C ASP A 98 1.90 -11.42 -12.14
N TYR A 99 3.03 -11.57 -12.84
CA TYR A 99 3.52 -12.84 -13.36
C TYR A 99 4.03 -13.79 -12.28
N ARG A 100 4.26 -13.30 -11.05
CA ARG A 100 4.80 -14.08 -9.93
C ARG A 100 3.73 -14.78 -9.11
N ARG A 101 2.48 -14.32 -9.17
CA ARG A 101 1.39 -14.93 -8.41
C ARG A 101 0.87 -16.15 -9.17
N THR A 102 0.79 -17.26 -8.46
CA THR A 102 0.17 -18.50 -8.93
C THR A 102 -1.08 -18.75 -8.12
N ASN A 103 -2.15 -19.20 -8.78
CA ASN A 103 -3.33 -19.70 -8.11
C ASN A 103 -3.07 -21.17 -7.78
N LYS A 104 -3.23 -21.53 -6.50
CA LYS A 104 -3.11 -22.89 -6.00
C LYS A 104 -4.48 -23.35 -5.54
#